data_AF-A0A173Z2P5-F1
#
_entry.id   AF-A0A173Z2P5-F1
#
_cell.length_a   1.000
_cell.length_b   1.000
_cell.length_c   1.000
_cell.angle_alpha   90.00
_cell.angle_beta   90.00
_cell.angle_gamma   90.00
#
_symmetry.space_group_name_H-M   'P 1'
#
loop_
_entity.id
_entity.type
_entity.pdbx_description
1 polymer ?
#
loop_
_entity_poly.entity_id
_entity_poly.type
_entity_poly.pdbx_seq_one_letter_code
_entity_poly.pdbx_strand_id
1 'polypeptide(L)'
;MPEHTAAPSEQTAPMRLAKILDSFIPGMHDTPCRIAIFTDGRKIKVFEKVYFRRPAFDPPLPQTWERNYWLERYQTPQAVENHLQKNGLLKENSHE
;
A
#
# COMPACT_ATOMS: atom_id res chain seq x y z
N MET A 1 -51.04 -6.13 2.26
CA MET A 1 -49.83 -5.28 2.29
C MET A 1 -48.64 -6.22 2.16
N PRO A 2 -47.80 -6.15 1.11
CA PRO A 2 -46.62 -7.00 1.05
C PRO A 2 -45.55 -6.41 1.96
N GLU A 3 -45.03 -7.24 2.86
CA GLU A 3 -43.94 -6.89 3.75
C GLU A 3 -42.68 -6.65 2.92
N HIS A 4 -42.17 -5.42 2.95
CA HIS A 4 -40.87 -5.09 2.38
C HIS A 4 -39.79 -5.73 3.26
N THR A 5 -39.38 -6.95 2.92
CA THR A 5 -38.11 -7.51 3.41
C THR A 5 -36.99 -6.63 2.86
N ALA A 6 -36.48 -5.71 3.70
CA ALA A 6 -35.28 -4.96 3.39
C ALA A 6 -34.13 -5.96 3.19
N ALA A 7 -33.53 -5.95 1.99
CA ALA A 7 -32.31 -6.69 1.73
C ALA A 7 -31.25 -6.32 2.78
N PRO A 8 -30.45 -7.27 3.29
CA PRO A 8 -29.39 -6.94 4.21
C PRO A 8 -28.46 -5.94 3.51
N SER A 9 -28.46 -4.70 4.01
CA SER A 9 -27.56 -3.65 3.56
C SER A 9 -26.16 -4.26 3.50
N GLU A 10 -25.52 -4.27 2.33
CA GLU A 10 -24.12 -4.64 2.20
C GLU A 10 -23.29 -3.65 3.00
N GLN A 11 -23.17 -3.93 4.29
CA GLN A 11 -22.34 -3.19 5.22
C GLN A 11 -20.91 -3.55 4.85
N THR A 12 -20.39 -2.83 3.87
CA THR A 12 -19.00 -2.96 3.45
C THR A 12 -18.17 -2.68 4.69
N ALA A 13 -17.40 -3.67 5.13
CA ALA A 13 -16.55 -3.50 6.30
C ALA A 13 -15.64 -2.27 6.08
N PRO A 14 -15.30 -1.50 7.12
CA PRO A 14 -14.40 -0.37 6.95
C PRO A 14 -13.05 -0.87 6.45
N MET A 15 -12.44 -0.14 5.52
CA MET A 15 -11.07 -0.40 5.09
C MET A 15 -10.13 -0.29 6.30
N ARG A 16 -9.37 -1.36 6.57
CA ARG A 16 -8.43 -1.42 7.69
C ARG A 16 -7.01 -1.58 7.18
N LEU A 17 -6.05 -1.00 7.90
CA LEU A 17 -4.64 -1.23 7.64
C LEU A 17 -4.32 -2.71 7.93
N ALA A 18 -3.88 -3.44 6.91
CA ALA A 18 -3.49 -4.84 7.02
C ALA A 18 -1.99 -5.00 7.27
N LYS A 19 -1.17 -4.23 6.55
CA LYS A 19 0.29 -4.34 6.64
C LYS A 19 0.97 -3.03 6.24
N ILE A 20 2.13 -2.77 6.86
CA ILE A 20 3.10 -1.77 6.41
C ILE A 20 4.38 -2.53 6.06
N LEU A 21 4.97 -2.17 4.93
CA LEU A 21 6.22 -2.74 4.44
C LEU A 21 7.20 -1.59 4.19
N ASP A 22 8.40 -1.69 4.74
CA ASP A 22 9.50 -0.79 4.40
C ASP A 22 10.23 -1.32 3.17
N SER A 23 10.65 -0.43 2.27
CA SER A 23 11.42 -0.83 1.11
C SER A 23 12.21 0.29 0.44
N PHE A 24 12.69 0.03 -0.77
CA PHE A 24 13.43 0.96 -1.62
C PHE A 24 12.91 0.89 -3.05
N ILE A 25 12.84 2.01 -3.75
CA ILE A 25 12.42 2.08 -5.16
C ILE A 25 13.64 1.78 -6.05
N PRO A 26 13.63 0.65 -6.80
CA PRO A 26 14.71 0.34 -7.72
C PRO A 26 14.82 1.40 -8.82
N GLY A 27 16.04 1.76 -9.20
CA GLY A 27 16.30 2.74 -10.25
C GLY A 27 16.13 4.21 -9.86
N MET A 28 15.65 4.49 -8.64
CA MET A 28 15.59 5.85 -8.08
C MET A 28 16.55 5.96 -6.88
N HIS A 29 17.85 5.75 -7.11
CA HIS A 29 18.91 5.82 -6.08
C HIS A 29 18.64 4.97 -4.82
N ASP A 30 17.92 3.85 -4.96
CA ASP A 30 17.38 3.08 -3.82
C ASP A 30 16.73 4.03 -2.79
N THR A 31 15.84 4.91 -3.26
CA THR A 31 15.12 5.85 -2.39
C THR A 31 14.24 5.05 -1.45
N PRO A 32 14.37 5.23 -0.11
CA PRO A 32 13.53 4.52 0.84
C PRO A 32 12.05 4.84 0.61
N CYS A 33 11.19 3.85 0.78
CA CYS A 33 9.75 4.01 0.72
C CYS A 33 9.05 3.14 1.77
N ARG A 34 7.78 3.47 2.05
CA ARG A 34 6.86 2.64 2.84
C ARG A 34 5.62 2.34 2.02
N ILE A 35 5.22 1.08 2.00
CA ILE A 35 4.01 0.61 1.34
C ILE A 35 2.99 0.23 2.41
N ALA A 36 1.83 0.86 2.40
CA ALA A 36 0.71 0.56 3.27
C ALA A 36 -0.39 -0.17 2.48
N ILE A 37 -0.78 -1.35 2.96
CA ILE A 37 -1.83 -2.19 2.36
C ILE A 37 -3.06 -2.11 3.26
N PHE A 38 -4.18 -1.68 2.69
CA PHE A 38 -5.48 -1.64 3.35
C PHE A 38 -6.44 -2.63 2.70
N THR A 39 -7.29 -3.26 3.51
CA THR A 39 -8.36 -4.14 3.01
C THR A 39 -9.58 -4.12 3.93
N ASP A 40 -10.75 -4.30 3.34
CA ASP A 40 -12.01 -4.61 4.03
C ASP A 40 -12.40 -6.10 3.90
N GLY A 41 -11.50 -6.93 3.36
CA GLY A 41 -11.75 -8.34 3.03
C GLY A 41 -12.36 -8.58 1.65
N ARG A 42 -12.82 -7.54 0.94
CA ARG A 42 -13.35 -7.60 -0.42
C ARG A 42 -12.50 -6.81 -1.42
N LYS A 43 -11.98 -5.66 -0.99
CA LYS A 43 -11.19 -4.72 -1.77
C LYS A 43 -9.83 -4.53 -1.12
N ILE A 44 -8.84 -4.21 -1.95
CA ILE A 44 -7.49 -3.86 -1.52
C ILE A 44 -7.16 -2.48 -2.03
N LYS A 45 -6.53 -1.66 -1.18
CA LYS A 45 -5.90 -0.40 -1.55
C LYS A 45 -4.46 -0.39 -1.09
N VAL A 46 -3.56 0.04 -1.96
CA VAL A 46 -2.12 0.07 -1.70
C VAL A 46 -1.59 1.48 -1.92
N PHE A 47 -0.98 2.04 -0.89
CA PHE A 47 -0.39 3.37 -0.91
C PHE A 47 1.11 3.28 -0.70
N GLU A 48 1.89 4.03 -1.46
CA GLU A 48 3.33 4.16 -1.27
C GLU A 48 3.69 5.59 -0.86
N LYS A 49 4.47 5.68 0.21
CA LYS A 49 5.13 6.90 0.67
C LYS A 49 6.60 6.83 0.33
N VAL A 50 7.10 7.77 -0.45
CA VAL A 50 8.51 7.86 -0.84
C VAL A 50 9.24 8.84 0.08
N TYR A 51 10.43 8.46 0.54
CA TYR A 51 11.31 9.30 1.35
C TYR A 51 12.49 9.77 0.51
N PHE A 52 12.29 10.83 -0.29
CA PHE A 52 13.36 11.41 -1.10
C PHE A 52 14.58 11.74 -0.23
N ARG A 53 15.74 11.14 -0.54
CA ARG A 53 17.03 11.57 0.02
C ARG A 53 17.44 12.86 -0.70
N ARG A 54 17.39 14.00 -0.01
CA ARG A 54 18.00 15.25 -0.50
C ARG A 54 19.49 15.31 -0.14
N PRO A 55 20.33 15.95 -0.97
CA PRO A 55 21.62 16.46 -0.51
C PRO A 55 21.41 17.43 0.66
N ALA A 56 22.36 17.49 1.60
CA ALA A 56 22.22 18.21 2.88
C ALA A 56 21.93 19.73 2.80
N PHE A 57 21.95 20.32 1.61
CA PHE A 57 21.88 21.77 1.39
C PHE A 57 20.50 22.29 0.95
N ASP A 58 19.53 21.42 0.66
CA ASP A 58 18.19 21.84 0.23
C ASP A 58 17.14 21.67 1.35
N PRO A 59 16.13 22.57 1.46
CA PRO A 59 15.08 22.48 2.46
C PRO A 59 14.30 21.14 2.37
N PRO A 60 13.60 20.65 3.40
CA PRO A 60 12.84 19.40 3.27
C PRO A 60 11.70 19.55 2.24
N LEU A 61 11.59 18.62 1.28
CA LEU A 61 10.37 18.51 0.46
C LEU A 61 9.21 18.05 1.34
N PRO A 62 7.98 18.51 1.08
CA PRO A 62 6.80 17.89 1.68
C PRO A 62 6.76 16.40 1.27
N GLN A 63 6.76 15.51 2.26
CA GLN A 63 6.65 14.07 2.03
C GLN A 63 5.20 13.73 1.68
N THR A 64 4.86 13.70 0.40
CA THR A 64 3.54 13.33 -0.09
C THR A 64 3.43 11.83 -0.35
N TRP A 65 2.25 11.25 -0.10
CA TRP A 65 1.91 9.90 -0.54
C TRP A 65 1.68 9.96 -2.06
N GLU A 66 2.67 9.58 -2.85
CA GLU A 66 2.70 9.90 -4.28
C GLU A 66 2.20 8.78 -5.20
N ARG A 67 2.12 7.54 -4.71
CA ARG A 67 1.77 6.40 -5.57
C ARG A 67 0.62 5.56 -5.02
N ASN A 68 -0.46 5.51 -5.82
CA ASN A 68 -1.50 4.49 -5.75
C ASN A 68 -1.12 3.38 -6.72
N TYR A 69 -0.70 2.23 -6.21
CA TYR A 69 -0.58 1.07 -7.08
C TYR A 69 -1.98 0.52 -7.35
N TRP A 70 -2.34 0.38 -8.63
CA TRP A 70 -3.57 -0.29 -9.07
C TRP A 70 -3.46 -1.81 -8.89
N LEU A 71 -3.24 -2.23 -7.64
CA LEU A 71 -3.13 -3.63 -7.21
C LEU A 71 -4.46 -4.15 -6.67
N GLU A 72 -5.56 -3.45 -6.94
CA GLU A 72 -6.92 -3.83 -6.52
C GLU A 72 -7.37 -5.18 -7.12
N ARG A 73 -6.66 -5.68 -8.15
CA ARG A 73 -6.85 -7.02 -8.72
C ARG A 73 -6.50 -8.15 -7.75
N TYR A 74 -5.68 -7.86 -6.73
CA TYR A 74 -5.32 -8.85 -5.72
C TYR A 74 -6.37 -8.88 -4.63
N GLN A 75 -6.74 -10.09 -4.21
CA GLN A 75 -7.80 -10.30 -3.22
C GLN A 75 -7.27 -10.43 -1.79
N THR A 76 -5.95 -10.63 -1.60
CA THR A 76 -5.33 -10.78 -0.28
C THR A 76 -4.06 -9.93 -0.13
N PRO A 77 -3.78 -9.39 1.07
CA PRO A 77 -2.53 -8.68 1.35
C PRO A 77 -1.28 -9.51 1.04
N GLN A 78 -1.33 -10.82 1.29
CA GLN A 78 -0.24 -11.76 0.99
C GLN A 78 0.07 -11.81 -0.52
N ALA A 79 -0.96 -11.80 -1.38
CA ALA A 79 -0.77 -11.82 -2.82
C ALA A 79 -0.14 -10.51 -3.33
N VAL A 80 -0.51 -9.38 -2.72
CA VAL A 80 0.14 -8.08 -2.98
C VAL A 80 1.61 -8.13 -2.61
N GLU A 81 1.93 -8.61 -1.41
CA GLU A 81 3.32 -8.73 -0.94
C GLU A 81 4.17 -9.62 -1.87
N ASN A 82 3.68 -10.82 -2.20
CA ASN A 82 4.37 -11.73 -3.12
C ASN A 82 4.61 -11.08 -4.49
N HIS A 83 3.64 -10.31 -5.00
CA HIS A 83 3.81 -9.58 -6.24
C HIS A 83 4.88 -8.50 -6.13
N LEU A 84 4.86 -7.72 -5.05
CA LEU A 84 5.84 -6.66 -4.82
C LEU A 84 7.25 -7.25 -4.67
N GLN A 85 7.42 -8.35 -3.93
CA GLN A 85 8.70 -9.09 -3.82
C GLN A 85 9.17 -9.60 -5.19
N LYS A 86 8.30 -10.27 -5.95
CA LYS A 86 8.65 -10.83 -7.26
C LYS A 86 9.13 -9.78 -8.27
N ASN A 87 8.60 -8.57 -8.19
CA ASN A 87 8.99 -7.46 -9.07
C ASN A 87 10.14 -6.62 -8.50
N GLY A 88 10.75 -7.03 -7.39
CA GLY A 88 11.85 -6.30 -6.75
C GLY A 88 11.43 -4.98 -6.11
N LEU A 89 10.13 -4.77 -5.88
CA LEU A 89 9.57 -3.59 -5.19
C LEU A 89 9.56 -3.75 -3.67
N LEU A 90 9.88 -4.94 -3.17
CA LEU A 90 10.20 -5.21 -1.77
C LEU A 90 11.59 -5.79 -1.66
N LYS A 91 12.52 -5.04 -1.06
CA LYS A 91 13.72 -5.58 -0.41
C LYS A 91 13.43 -5.76 1.08
N GLU A 92 13.74 -6.93 1.63
CA GLU A 92 13.85 -7.10 3.07
C GLU A 92 14.93 -6.15 3.60
N ASN A 93 14.68 -5.46 4.70
CA ASN A 93 15.75 -4.78 5.43
C ASN A 93 16.71 -5.88 5.91
N SER A 94 17.78 -6.11 5.15
CA SER A 94 18.97 -6.79 5.64
C SER A 94 19.62 -5.85 6.66
N HIS A 95 19.06 -5.81 7.87
CA HIS A 95 19.78 -5.28 9.02
C HIS A 95 20.88 -6.29 9.36
N GLU A 96 22.05 -6.11 8.76
CA GLU A 96 23.33 -6.39 9.42
C GLU A 96 23.97 -5.07 9.81
#